data_AF-A0A8T4U576-F1
#
_entry.id   AF-A0A8T4U576-F1
#
_cell.length_a   1.000
_cell.length_b   1.000
_cell.length_c   1.000
_cell.angle_alpha   90.00
_cell.angle_beta   90.00
_cell.angle_gamma   90.00
#
_symmetry.space_group_name_H-M   'P 1'
#
loop_
_entity.id
_entity.type
_entity.pdbx_description
1 polymer ?
#
loop_
_entity_poly.entity_id
_entity_poly.type
_entity_poly.pdbx_seq_one_letter_code
_entity_poly.pdbx_strand_id
1 'polypeptide(L)'
;MKVNLLEHLPDKTFIYLEDKQRNVLFDWYEGTLTSLGKKLNLSLKNISRYRNGTRGIPLKLFFKFLDLSNKNLFLFQDKVTVKVGKRGNPLKIGPFLSITPEWIYISELIRGDGSLVRGTHDSYRLNLTNTDIGLIKHTEKFFLNLGIESSNISIYPAFANPHIKQLYIHSEIISYFFNSFFKIPFGRKEKMGFPDFILKNRDFSINAVKGIFDAEGNIMSYKTKFKGFNRGRVMIVSFDEKYLEKIKLILNKFNIHPWIWKEKRDKYKDFYRLVINYGEGIKKFAKLIKPLHKKRNEKLKLLVSTYTTSRIHSKDLVLRILKLLLNKNMRRKELLGYSKLSDNNFGKLLGRLVKENLIYVVNKLVTNKGCWFVYGITKEGKDYLKLYAEDFS
;
A
#
# COMPACT_ATOMS: atom_id res chain seq x y z
N MET A 1 -15.92 3.05 2.46
CA MET A 1 -16.58 3.92 1.45
C MET A 1 -17.52 3.05 0.64
N LYS A 2 -18.82 3.38 0.55
CA LYS A 2 -19.75 2.62 -0.30
C LYS A 2 -19.61 3.07 -1.75
N VAL A 3 -19.57 2.12 -2.68
CA VAL A 3 -19.42 2.37 -4.12
C VAL A 3 -20.48 1.57 -4.85
N ASN A 4 -21.16 2.20 -5.80
CA ASN A 4 -22.09 1.52 -6.69
C ASN A 4 -21.28 0.71 -7.73
N LEU A 5 -21.17 -0.60 -7.51
CA LEU A 5 -20.50 -1.52 -8.44
C LEU A 5 -21.10 -1.43 -9.84
N LEU A 6 -22.41 -1.25 -9.95
CA LEU A 6 -23.11 -1.31 -11.24
C LEU A 6 -22.69 -0.19 -12.20
N GLU A 7 -22.32 0.99 -11.69
CA GLU A 7 -21.79 2.12 -12.50
C GLU A 7 -20.42 1.83 -13.13
N HIS A 8 -19.76 0.77 -12.66
CA HIS A 8 -18.41 0.39 -13.06
C HIS A 8 -18.37 -0.82 -13.98
N LEU A 9 -19.53 -1.34 -14.39
CA LEU A 9 -19.70 -2.51 -15.26
C LEU A 9 -20.09 -2.11 -16.69
N PRO A 10 -19.76 -2.94 -17.69
CA PRO A 10 -20.05 -2.61 -19.09
C PRO A 10 -21.55 -2.75 -19.42
N ASP A 11 -21.99 -2.12 -20.50
CA ASP A 11 -23.39 -2.16 -20.97
C ASP A 11 -23.95 -3.56 -21.22
N LYS A 12 -23.08 -4.53 -21.55
CA LYS A 12 -23.45 -5.95 -21.72
C LYS A 12 -23.76 -6.67 -20.41
N THR A 13 -23.89 -5.96 -19.30
CA THR A 13 -24.25 -6.49 -17.99
C THR A 13 -25.74 -6.74 -17.88
N PHE A 14 -26.11 -7.84 -17.23
CA PHE A 14 -27.46 -8.26 -16.93
C PHE A 14 -27.63 -8.44 -15.42
N ILE A 15 -28.79 -8.00 -14.94
CA ILE A 15 -29.20 -8.02 -13.55
C ILE A 15 -30.26 -9.08 -13.35
N TYR A 16 -30.02 -10.00 -12.43
CA TYR A 16 -30.93 -11.06 -12.04
C TYR A 16 -31.41 -10.79 -10.61
N LEU A 17 -32.73 -10.83 -10.43
CA LEU A 17 -33.42 -10.47 -9.20
C LEU A 17 -34.24 -11.67 -8.74
N GLU A 18 -34.26 -11.93 -7.42
CA GLU A 18 -35.17 -12.91 -6.85
C GLU A 18 -36.61 -12.35 -6.85
N ASP A 19 -37.59 -13.21 -6.58
CA ASP A 19 -39.02 -12.91 -6.78
C ASP A 19 -39.46 -11.66 -6.02
N LYS A 20 -39.02 -11.53 -4.77
CA LYS A 20 -39.33 -10.37 -3.92
C LYS A 20 -38.79 -9.06 -4.51
N GLN A 21 -37.58 -9.05 -5.07
CA GLN A 21 -37.00 -7.82 -5.63
C GLN A 21 -37.59 -7.49 -7.00
N ARG A 22 -38.03 -8.50 -7.78
CA ARG A 22 -38.80 -8.27 -9.00
C ARG A 22 -40.13 -7.59 -8.69
N ASN A 23 -40.86 -8.07 -7.70
CA ASN A 23 -42.10 -7.44 -7.24
C ASN A 23 -41.87 -5.97 -6.85
N VAL A 24 -40.84 -5.69 -6.04
CA VAL A 24 -40.45 -4.30 -5.71
C VAL A 24 -40.17 -3.43 -6.94
N LEU A 25 -39.54 -4.00 -7.98
CA LEU A 25 -39.19 -3.27 -9.20
C LEU A 25 -40.36 -3.08 -10.17
N PHE A 26 -41.39 -3.93 -10.14
CA PHE A 26 -42.47 -3.93 -11.13
C PHE A 26 -43.83 -3.48 -10.55
N ASP A 27 -44.09 -3.66 -9.26
CA ASP A 27 -45.43 -3.45 -8.67
C ASP A 27 -45.78 -1.97 -8.45
N TRP A 28 -44.85 -1.05 -8.71
CA TRP A 28 -45.16 0.39 -8.76
C TRP A 28 -46.03 0.77 -9.96
N TYR A 29 -46.10 -0.08 -10.99
CA TYR A 29 -46.79 0.23 -12.23
C TYR A 29 -48.20 -0.37 -12.23
N GLU A 30 -49.20 0.49 -12.02
CA GLU A 30 -50.62 0.12 -11.95
C GLU A 30 -51.26 -0.15 -13.33
N GLY A 31 -50.57 0.19 -14.42
CA GLY A 31 -51.05 -0.03 -15.78
C GLY A 31 -50.83 -1.45 -16.31
N THR A 32 -51.31 -1.71 -17.53
CA THR A 32 -51.11 -3.00 -18.20
C THR A 32 -49.64 -3.21 -18.63
N LEU A 33 -49.19 -4.46 -18.75
CA LEU A 33 -47.84 -4.74 -19.30
C LEU A 33 -47.64 -4.13 -20.69
N THR A 34 -48.72 -3.97 -21.47
CA THR A 34 -48.71 -3.34 -22.81
C THR A 34 -48.33 -1.87 -22.75
N SER A 35 -48.90 -1.12 -21.82
CA SER A 35 -48.58 0.30 -21.65
C SER A 35 -47.16 0.50 -21.11
N LEU A 36 -46.69 -0.40 -20.23
CA LEU A 36 -45.28 -0.41 -19.79
C LEU A 36 -44.34 -0.72 -20.96
N GLY A 37 -44.71 -1.66 -21.84
CA GLY A 37 -44.01 -2.00 -23.08
C GLY A 37 -43.79 -0.80 -23.99
N LYS A 38 -44.87 -0.07 -24.25
CA LYS A 38 -44.82 1.17 -25.04
C LYS A 38 -43.90 2.21 -24.38
N LYS A 39 -44.05 2.45 -23.07
CA LYS A 39 -43.22 3.44 -22.31
C LYS A 39 -41.73 3.12 -22.33
N LEU A 40 -41.37 1.83 -22.33
CA LEU A 40 -39.98 1.39 -22.31
C LEU A 40 -39.40 1.11 -23.70
N ASN A 41 -40.24 1.13 -24.75
CA ASN A 41 -39.92 0.65 -26.08
C ASN A 41 -39.43 -0.82 -26.07
N LEU A 42 -40.20 -1.69 -25.40
CA LEU A 42 -39.91 -3.11 -25.24
C LEU A 42 -41.10 -3.97 -25.63
N SER A 43 -40.82 -5.14 -26.21
CA SER A 43 -41.86 -6.14 -26.46
C SER A 43 -42.45 -6.68 -25.16
N LEU A 44 -43.75 -6.96 -25.17
CA LEU A 44 -44.49 -7.61 -24.08
C LEU A 44 -43.79 -8.87 -23.56
N LYS A 45 -43.28 -9.68 -24.49
CA LYS A 45 -42.55 -10.91 -24.20
C LYS A 45 -41.29 -10.66 -23.35
N ASN A 46 -40.55 -9.58 -23.61
CA ASN A 46 -39.36 -9.26 -22.82
C ASN A 46 -39.73 -8.77 -21.41
N ILE A 47 -40.75 -7.91 -21.29
CA ILE A 47 -41.22 -7.45 -19.98
C ILE A 47 -41.69 -8.63 -19.13
N SER A 48 -42.51 -9.50 -19.70
CA SER A 48 -42.98 -10.72 -19.03
C SER A 48 -41.79 -11.58 -18.56
N ARG A 49 -40.79 -11.79 -19.42
CA ARG A 49 -39.58 -12.55 -19.07
C ARG A 49 -38.77 -11.91 -17.95
N TYR A 50 -38.65 -10.57 -17.93
CA TYR A 50 -37.97 -9.85 -16.86
C TYR A 50 -38.73 -9.94 -15.54
N ARG A 51 -40.05 -9.72 -15.55
CA ARG A 51 -40.92 -9.81 -14.36
C ARG A 51 -40.90 -11.22 -13.76
N ASN A 52 -40.91 -12.25 -14.60
CA ASN A 52 -40.89 -13.64 -14.18
C ASN A 52 -39.48 -14.18 -13.91
N GLY A 53 -38.43 -13.37 -14.07
CA GLY A 53 -37.04 -13.78 -13.79
C GLY A 53 -36.43 -14.78 -14.78
N THR A 54 -37.13 -15.13 -15.85
CA THR A 54 -36.63 -16.07 -16.89
C THR A 54 -35.56 -15.45 -17.79
N ARG A 55 -35.35 -14.13 -17.69
CA ARG A 55 -34.29 -13.40 -18.39
C ARG A 55 -33.72 -12.30 -17.48
N GLY A 56 -32.39 -12.14 -17.49
CA GLY A 56 -31.72 -11.03 -16.82
C GLY A 56 -32.02 -9.69 -17.48
N ILE A 57 -32.20 -8.65 -16.67
CA ILE A 57 -32.53 -7.28 -17.10
C ILE A 57 -31.23 -6.58 -17.53
N PRO A 58 -31.12 -6.08 -18.77
CA PRO A 58 -29.96 -5.29 -19.18
C PRO A 58 -29.70 -4.12 -18.21
N LEU A 59 -28.44 -3.84 -17.88
CA LEU A 59 -28.07 -2.88 -16.84
C LEU A 59 -28.67 -1.47 -17.07
N LYS A 60 -28.58 -0.94 -18.29
CA LYS A 60 -29.21 0.35 -18.65
C LYS A 60 -30.72 0.35 -18.42
N LEU A 61 -31.37 -0.77 -18.75
CA LEU A 61 -32.81 -0.91 -18.54
C LEU A 61 -33.14 -1.03 -17.05
N PHE A 62 -32.30 -1.70 -16.26
CA PHE A 62 -32.47 -1.79 -14.81
C PHE A 62 -32.44 -0.40 -14.15
N PHE A 63 -31.48 0.46 -14.50
CA PHE A 63 -31.49 1.85 -14.02
C PHE A 63 -32.73 2.62 -14.47
N LYS A 64 -33.15 2.47 -15.74
CA LYS A 64 -34.40 3.09 -16.23
C LYS A 64 -35.64 2.63 -15.43
N PHE A 65 -35.69 1.37 -15.00
CA PHE A 65 -36.75 0.90 -14.11
C PHE A 65 -36.70 1.56 -12.73
N LEU A 66 -35.51 1.72 -12.14
CA LEU A 66 -35.34 2.40 -10.85
C LEU A 66 -35.80 3.86 -10.93
N ASP A 67 -35.40 4.57 -11.98
CA ASP A 67 -35.77 5.96 -12.19
C ASP A 67 -37.28 6.13 -12.32
N LEU A 68 -37.93 5.31 -13.16
CA LEU A 68 -39.37 5.38 -13.37
C LEU A 68 -40.20 4.98 -12.15
N SER A 69 -39.67 4.06 -11.34
CA SER A 69 -40.33 3.55 -10.14
C SER A 69 -40.07 4.40 -8.90
N ASN A 70 -39.18 5.40 -9.02
CA ASN A 70 -38.65 6.18 -7.91
C ASN A 70 -38.15 5.29 -6.76
N LYS A 71 -37.53 4.14 -7.09
CA LYS A 71 -37.02 3.19 -6.11
C LYS A 71 -35.52 3.41 -5.88
N ASN A 72 -35.13 3.32 -4.62
CA ASN A 72 -33.73 3.44 -4.24
C ASN A 72 -32.97 2.13 -4.51
N LEU A 73 -31.81 2.23 -5.15
CA LEU A 73 -30.91 1.09 -5.41
C LEU A 73 -30.52 0.33 -4.13
N PHE A 74 -30.50 0.99 -2.96
CA PHE A 74 -30.20 0.35 -1.67
C PHE A 74 -31.18 -0.76 -1.29
N LEU A 75 -32.41 -0.74 -1.81
CA LEU A 75 -33.40 -1.80 -1.59
C LEU A 75 -32.92 -3.17 -2.13
N PHE A 76 -31.95 -3.14 -3.03
CA PHE A 76 -31.41 -4.30 -3.74
C PHE A 76 -30.06 -4.78 -3.17
N GLN A 77 -29.59 -4.24 -2.04
CA GLN A 77 -28.32 -4.68 -1.41
C GLN A 77 -28.34 -6.18 -1.06
N ASP A 78 -27.25 -6.89 -1.39
CA ASP A 78 -27.02 -8.34 -1.15
C ASP A 78 -28.06 -9.29 -1.78
N LYS A 79 -28.91 -8.75 -2.64
CA LYS A 79 -30.09 -9.40 -3.21
C LYS A 79 -30.07 -9.48 -4.73
N VAL A 80 -28.98 -9.03 -5.34
CA VAL A 80 -28.81 -8.96 -6.78
C VAL A 80 -27.70 -9.90 -7.22
N THR A 81 -28.04 -10.70 -8.22
CA THR A 81 -27.09 -11.48 -8.98
C THR A 81 -26.74 -10.73 -10.25
N VAL A 82 -25.46 -10.46 -10.45
CA VAL A 82 -24.94 -9.72 -11.60
C VAL A 82 -24.28 -10.71 -12.55
N LYS A 83 -24.47 -10.55 -13.86
CA LYS A 83 -23.80 -11.36 -14.88
C LYS A 83 -23.38 -10.48 -16.04
N VAL A 84 -22.17 -10.67 -16.56
CA VAL A 84 -21.69 -9.92 -17.73
C VAL A 84 -21.71 -10.82 -18.95
N GLY A 85 -22.31 -10.34 -20.04
CA GLY A 85 -22.46 -11.10 -21.28
C GLY A 85 -23.35 -12.34 -21.15
N LYS A 86 -23.40 -13.14 -22.23
CA LYS A 86 -24.21 -14.38 -22.27
C LYS A 86 -23.53 -15.55 -21.57
N ARG A 87 -22.21 -15.63 -21.66
CA ARG A 87 -21.39 -16.77 -21.19
C ARG A 87 -20.73 -16.56 -19.83
N GLY A 88 -20.78 -15.34 -19.27
CA GLY A 88 -20.18 -15.06 -17.96
C GLY A 88 -20.88 -15.80 -16.82
N ASN A 89 -20.12 -16.10 -15.77
CA ASN A 89 -20.65 -16.67 -14.55
C ASN A 89 -21.38 -15.57 -13.75
N PRO A 90 -22.61 -15.83 -13.27
CA PRO A 90 -23.31 -14.91 -12.40
C PRO A 90 -22.59 -14.79 -11.05
N LEU A 91 -22.66 -13.61 -10.44
CA LEU A 91 -22.07 -13.33 -9.13
C LEU A 91 -23.09 -12.62 -8.24
N LYS A 92 -23.37 -13.19 -7.07
CA LYS A 92 -24.24 -12.60 -6.05
C LYS A 92 -23.41 -11.68 -5.15
N ILE A 93 -23.29 -10.41 -5.55
CA ILE A 93 -22.42 -9.41 -4.88
C ILE A 93 -23.17 -8.12 -4.51
N GLY A 94 -24.45 -7.99 -4.92
CA GLY A 94 -25.23 -6.77 -4.70
C GLY A 94 -24.74 -5.57 -5.52
N PRO A 95 -25.49 -4.46 -5.53
CA PRO A 95 -25.14 -3.24 -6.24
C PRO A 95 -24.08 -2.40 -5.54
N PHE A 96 -23.95 -2.45 -4.20
CA PHE A 96 -22.94 -1.66 -3.50
C PHE A 96 -21.85 -2.51 -2.87
N LEU A 97 -20.61 -2.05 -3.05
CA LEU A 97 -19.42 -2.58 -2.39
C LEU A 97 -18.96 -1.63 -1.29
N SER A 98 -18.63 -2.17 -0.12
CA SER A 98 -17.93 -1.43 0.92
C SER A 98 -16.42 -1.50 0.67
N ILE A 99 -15.86 -0.44 0.12
CA ILE A 99 -14.42 -0.30 -0.09
C ILE A 99 -13.76 -0.01 1.26
N THR A 100 -13.01 -0.99 1.73
CA THR A 100 -12.22 -0.99 2.96
C THR A 100 -10.73 -0.79 2.63
N PRO A 101 -9.86 -0.58 3.62
CA PRO A 101 -8.42 -0.51 3.36
C PRO A 101 -7.85 -1.78 2.73
N GLU A 102 -8.47 -2.94 2.98
CA GLU A 102 -8.09 -4.23 2.37
C GLU A 102 -8.26 -4.22 0.85
N TRP A 103 -9.35 -3.63 0.33
CA TRP A 103 -9.54 -3.45 -1.12
C TRP A 103 -8.39 -2.66 -1.75
N ILE A 104 -7.91 -1.62 -1.06
CA ILE A 104 -6.81 -0.79 -1.54
C ILE A 104 -5.51 -1.59 -1.56
N TYR A 105 -5.22 -2.31 -0.47
CA TYR A 105 -4.06 -3.19 -0.38
C TYR A 105 -4.04 -4.21 -1.53
N ILE A 106 -5.14 -4.93 -1.74
CA ILE A 106 -5.27 -5.92 -2.82
C ILE A 106 -5.14 -5.27 -4.19
N SER A 107 -5.73 -4.09 -4.42
CA SER A 107 -5.61 -3.38 -5.68
C SER A 107 -4.18 -2.99 -6.04
N GLU A 108 -3.39 -2.54 -5.07
CA GLU A 108 -2.00 -2.16 -5.31
C GLU A 108 -1.08 -3.38 -5.41
N LEU A 109 -1.39 -4.48 -4.71
CA LEU A 109 -0.72 -5.76 -4.89
C LEU A 109 -0.92 -6.31 -6.31
N ILE A 110 -2.16 -6.28 -6.83
CA ILE A 110 -2.47 -6.64 -8.23
C ILE A 110 -1.82 -5.66 -9.21
N ARG A 111 -1.73 -4.37 -8.86
CA ARG A 111 -1.09 -3.37 -9.70
C ARG A 111 0.41 -3.59 -9.88
N GLY A 112 1.13 -4.09 -8.88
CA GLY A 112 2.50 -4.56 -9.08
C GLY A 112 2.54 -5.93 -9.76
N ASP A 113 2.19 -6.96 -9.00
CA ASP A 113 2.48 -8.37 -9.32
C ASP A 113 1.41 -9.10 -10.13
N GLY A 114 0.26 -8.46 -10.34
CA GLY A 114 -0.86 -9.05 -11.07
C GLY A 114 -1.01 -8.56 -12.49
N SER A 115 -2.15 -8.88 -13.10
CA SER A 115 -2.61 -8.26 -14.34
C SER A 115 -4.09 -8.57 -14.54
N LEU A 116 -4.79 -7.68 -15.24
CA LEU A 116 -6.12 -7.96 -15.74
C LEU A 116 -5.98 -8.46 -17.18
N VAL A 117 -6.50 -9.64 -17.44
CA VAL A 117 -6.40 -10.32 -18.73
C VAL A 117 -7.79 -10.41 -19.35
N ARG A 118 -7.89 -9.94 -20.58
CA ARG A 118 -9.01 -10.22 -21.48
C ARG A 118 -8.52 -11.22 -22.52
N GLY A 119 -8.91 -12.48 -22.36
CA GLY A 119 -8.57 -13.56 -23.26
C GLY A 119 -9.46 -13.58 -24.51
N THR A 120 -9.21 -14.58 -25.36
CA THR A 120 -10.07 -14.89 -26.49
C THR A 120 -11.45 -15.34 -26.01
N HIS A 121 -12.48 -15.12 -26.84
CA HIS A 121 -13.88 -15.46 -26.54
C HIS A 121 -14.47 -14.81 -25.28
N ASP A 122 -14.09 -13.56 -24.97
CA ASP A 122 -14.59 -12.80 -23.83
C ASP A 122 -14.34 -13.52 -22.48
N SER A 123 -13.21 -14.23 -22.35
CA SER A 123 -12.75 -14.71 -21.05
C SER A 123 -12.05 -13.57 -20.31
N TYR A 124 -12.48 -13.26 -19.08
CA TYR A 124 -11.88 -12.23 -18.26
C TYR A 124 -11.36 -12.85 -16.99
N ARG A 125 -10.11 -12.53 -16.65
CA ARG A 125 -9.50 -13.00 -15.42
C ARG A 125 -8.55 -11.96 -14.86
N LEU A 126 -8.50 -11.93 -13.54
CA LEU A 126 -7.43 -11.29 -12.79
C LEU A 126 -6.41 -12.37 -12.47
N ASN A 127 -5.13 -12.06 -12.66
CA ASN A 127 -4.06 -12.90 -12.15
C ASN A 127 -3.19 -12.15 -11.13
N LEU A 128 -2.56 -12.91 -10.23
CA LEU A 128 -1.54 -12.44 -9.31
C LEU A 128 -0.42 -13.47 -9.27
N THR A 129 0.82 -13.04 -9.51
CA THR A 129 2.00 -13.91 -9.52
C THR A 129 2.95 -13.49 -8.41
N ASN A 130 3.23 -14.36 -7.44
CA ASN A 130 4.12 -13.99 -6.32
C ASN A 130 4.92 -15.19 -5.81
N THR A 131 6.09 -14.92 -5.22
CA THR A 131 6.95 -15.94 -4.58
C THR A 131 6.54 -16.27 -3.15
N ASP A 132 5.74 -15.41 -2.52
CA ASP A 132 5.21 -15.57 -1.17
C ASP A 132 3.80 -16.15 -1.21
N ILE A 133 3.67 -17.44 -0.89
CA ILE A 133 2.37 -18.12 -0.84
C ILE A 133 1.41 -17.48 0.18
N GLY A 134 1.92 -16.80 1.21
CA GLY A 134 1.09 -16.11 2.19
C GLY A 134 0.27 -14.99 1.55
N LEU A 135 0.88 -14.24 0.62
CA LEU A 135 0.21 -13.18 -0.14
C LEU A 135 -0.85 -13.74 -1.10
N ILE A 136 -0.54 -14.86 -1.75
CA ILE A 136 -1.47 -15.58 -2.64
C ILE A 136 -2.72 -16.02 -1.87
N LYS A 137 -2.53 -16.72 -0.74
CA LYS A 137 -3.64 -17.19 0.11
C LYS A 137 -4.43 -16.05 0.73
N HIS A 138 -3.77 -14.97 1.10
CA HIS A 138 -4.43 -13.77 1.61
C HIS A 138 -5.36 -13.15 0.55
N THR A 139 -4.89 -13.07 -0.70
CA THR A 139 -5.68 -12.57 -1.84
C THR A 139 -6.83 -13.51 -2.21
N GLU A 140 -6.59 -14.83 -2.22
CA GLU A 140 -7.64 -15.84 -2.41
C GLU A 140 -8.74 -15.69 -1.36
N LYS A 141 -8.39 -15.65 -0.06
CA LYS A 141 -9.34 -15.47 1.04
C LYS A 141 -10.14 -14.18 0.90
N PHE A 142 -9.52 -13.10 0.46
CA PHE A 142 -10.21 -11.85 0.17
C PHE A 142 -11.32 -12.04 -0.87
N PHE A 143 -11.04 -12.69 -2.01
CA PHE A 143 -12.05 -12.93 -3.04
C PHE A 143 -13.13 -13.94 -2.64
N LEU A 144 -12.77 -14.99 -1.89
CA LEU A 144 -13.76 -15.91 -1.31
C LEU A 144 -14.73 -15.16 -0.38
N ASN A 145 -14.22 -14.26 0.47
CA ASN A 145 -15.03 -13.43 1.36
C ASN A 145 -15.92 -12.42 0.61
N LEU A 146 -15.58 -12.09 -0.64
CA LEU A 146 -16.44 -11.28 -1.52
C LEU A 146 -17.56 -12.10 -2.17
N GLY A 147 -17.62 -13.41 -1.92
CA GLY A 147 -18.62 -14.31 -2.51
C GLY A 147 -18.21 -14.88 -3.87
N ILE A 148 -16.94 -14.78 -4.27
CA ILE A 148 -16.45 -15.52 -5.44
C ILE A 148 -16.36 -17.00 -5.08
N GLU A 149 -17.04 -17.85 -5.84
CA GLU A 149 -16.99 -19.29 -5.63
C GLU A 149 -15.58 -19.83 -5.85
N SER A 150 -15.18 -20.83 -5.04
CA SER A 150 -13.87 -21.48 -5.14
C SER A 150 -13.61 -22.11 -6.51
N SER A 151 -14.65 -22.57 -7.21
CA SER A 151 -14.58 -23.07 -8.60
C SER A 151 -14.05 -22.02 -9.60
N ASN A 152 -14.22 -20.73 -9.29
CA ASN A 152 -13.74 -19.61 -10.12
C ASN A 152 -12.37 -19.09 -9.66
N ILE A 153 -11.74 -19.75 -8.69
CA ILE A 153 -10.42 -19.40 -8.18
C ILE A 153 -9.48 -20.58 -8.38
N SER A 154 -8.33 -20.35 -9.00
CA SER A 154 -7.33 -21.39 -9.16
C SER A 154 -5.93 -20.91 -8.85
N ILE A 155 -5.17 -21.79 -8.19
CA ILE A 155 -3.77 -21.54 -7.80
C ILE A 155 -2.90 -22.60 -8.45
N TYR A 156 -1.94 -22.17 -9.26
CA TYR A 156 -0.99 -23.05 -9.92
C TYR A 156 0.45 -22.62 -9.63
N PRO A 157 1.43 -23.54 -9.65
CA PRO A 157 2.82 -23.16 -9.82
C PRO A 157 3.01 -22.48 -11.18
N ALA A 158 3.88 -21.47 -11.26
CA ALA A 158 4.29 -20.91 -12.55
C ALA A 158 5.09 -21.97 -13.32
N PHE A 159 4.82 -22.10 -14.62
CA PHE A 159 5.43 -23.12 -15.48
C PHE A 159 6.97 -23.12 -15.42
N ALA A 160 7.59 -21.93 -15.45
CA ALA A 160 9.05 -21.80 -15.44
C ALA A 160 9.69 -21.92 -14.04
N ASN A 161 8.92 -21.81 -12.95
CA ASN A 161 9.46 -21.85 -11.59
C ASN A 161 8.38 -22.29 -10.57
N PRO A 162 8.43 -23.53 -10.07
CA PRO A 162 7.45 -24.06 -9.13
C PRO A 162 7.35 -23.30 -7.79
N HIS A 163 8.38 -22.54 -7.43
CA HIS A 163 8.39 -21.68 -6.23
C HIS A 163 7.59 -20.39 -6.42
N ILE A 164 7.29 -20.00 -7.66
CA ILE A 164 6.38 -18.91 -7.97
C ILE A 164 4.97 -19.49 -8.08
N LYS A 165 4.02 -18.83 -7.43
CA LYS A 165 2.60 -19.22 -7.45
C LYS A 165 1.79 -18.19 -8.21
N GLN A 166 0.83 -18.67 -8.99
CA GLN A 166 -0.09 -17.88 -9.79
C GLN A 166 -1.50 -18.12 -9.31
N LEU A 167 -2.15 -17.07 -8.81
CA LEU A 167 -3.57 -17.03 -8.51
C LEU A 167 -4.32 -16.51 -9.73
N TYR A 168 -5.38 -17.19 -10.12
CA TYR A 168 -6.31 -16.77 -11.16
C TYR A 168 -7.71 -16.63 -10.57
N ILE A 169 -8.35 -15.48 -10.81
CA ILE A 169 -9.73 -15.19 -10.45
C ILE A 169 -10.53 -15.01 -11.74
N HIS A 170 -11.37 -15.98 -12.07
CA HIS A 170 -12.17 -16.02 -13.29
C HIS A 170 -13.48 -15.26 -13.09
N SER A 171 -13.41 -13.94 -13.06
CA SER A 171 -14.58 -13.07 -12.90
C SER A 171 -14.47 -11.82 -13.77
N GLU A 172 -15.39 -11.71 -14.72
CA GLU A 172 -15.53 -10.53 -15.58
C GLU A 172 -15.94 -9.29 -14.78
N ILE A 173 -16.86 -9.45 -13.82
CA ILE A 173 -17.37 -8.38 -12.94
C ILE A 173 -16.22 -7.78 -12.14
N ILE A 174 -15.42 -8.62 -11.48
CA ILE A 174 -14.27 -8.17 -10.70
C ILE A 174 -13.24 -7.51 -11.61
N SER A 175 -12.93 -8.10 -12.76
CA SER A 175 -11.93 -7.53 -13.68
C SER A 175 -12.34 -6.13 -14.16
N TYR A 176 -13.62 -5.94 -14.54
CA TYR A 176 -14.13 -4.63 -14.91
C TYR A 176 -14.10 -3.64 -13.75
N PHE A 177 -14.49 -4.06 -12.56
CA PHE A 177 -14.45 -3.20 -11.38
C PHE A 177 -13.02 -2.72 -11.06
N PHE A 178 -12.02 -3.62 -11.05
CA PHE A 178 -10.62 -3.21 -10.86
C PHE A 178 -10.10 -2.30 -11.97
N ASN A 179 -10.58 -2.48 -13.20
CA ASN A 179 -10.22 -1.61 -14.31
C ASN A 179 -10.84 -0.22 -14.20
N SER A 180 -12.14 -0.12 -14.02
CA SER A 180 -12.87 1.14 -14.08
C SER A 180 -12.77 1.95 -12.79
N PHE A 181 -12.82 1.28 -11.62
CA PHE A 181 -12.79 1.93 -10.32
C PHE A 181 -11.37 2.15 -9.79
N PHE A 182 -10.54 1.10 -9.76
CA PHE A 182 -9.13 1.19 -9.31
C PHE A 182 -8.15 1.63 -10.40
N LYS A 183 -8.61 1.82 -11.64
CA LYS A 183 -7.79 2.28 -12.78
C LYS A 183 -6.60 1.37 -13.08
N ILE A 184 -6.77 0.06 -12.95
CA ILE A 184 -5.77 -0.95 -13.35
C ILE A 184 -6.03 -1.33 -14.82
N PRO A 185 -5.13 -1.08 -15.77
CA PRO A 185 -5.39 -1.38 -17.18
C PRO A 185 -5.46 -2.89 -17.44
N PHE A 186 -6.25 -3.29 -18.44
CA PHE A 186 -6.13 -4.61 -19.06
C PHE A 186 -4.83 -4.70 -19.87
N GLY A 187 -4.13 -5.82 -19.77
CA GLY A 187 -2.88 -6.04 -20.51
C GLY A 187 -1.68 -5.29 -19.93
N ARG A 188 -0.89 -4.64 -20.80
CA ARG A 188 0.37 -3.98 -20.41
C ARG A 188 0.11 -2.73 -19.55
N LYS A 189 0.85 -2.61 -18.44
CA LYS A 189 0.74 -1.52 -17.46
C LYS A 189 1.68 -0.36 -17.78
N GLU A 190 1.53 0.27 -18.94
CA GLU A 190 2.43 1.37 -19.34
C GLU A 190 2.11 2.70 -18.67
N LYS A 191 0.83 2.95 -18.41
CA LYS A 191 0.30 4.10 -17.69
C LYS A 191 -0.70 3.59 -16.66
N MET A 192 -0.39 3.79 -15.39
CA MET A 192 -1.22 3.34 -14.28
C MET A 192 -2.01 4.52 -13.74
N GLY A 193 -3.34 4.40 -13.74
CA GLY A 193 -4.16 5.40 -13.05
C GLY A 193 -4.05 5.24 -11.53
N PHE A 194 -4.25 6.34 -10.81
CA PHE A 194 -4.27 6.36 -9.34
C PHE A 194 -5.53 7.10 -8.85
N PRO A 195 -6.51 6.42 -8.24
CA PRO A 195 -7.72 7.07 -7.77
C PRO A 195 -7.45 8.10 -6.67
N ASP A 196 -7.90 9.35 -6.86
CA ASP A 196 -7.59 10.45 -5.90
C ASP A 196 -8.21 10.25 -4.51
N PHE A 197 -9.28 9.47 -4.39
CA PHE A 197 -9.88 9.17 -3.09
C PHE A 197 -8.91 8.42 -2.16
N ILE A 198 -7.95 7.66 -2.72
CA ILE A 198 -6.90 6.98 -1.95
C ILE A 198 -5.99 8.00 -1.25
N LEU A 199 -5.67 9.12 -1.92
CA LEU A 199 -4.87 10.19 -1.34
C LEU A 199 -5.59 10.91 -0.21
N LYS A 200 -6.92 11.03 -0.29
CA LYS A 200 -7.73 11.79 0.68
C LYS A 200 -7.95 11.02 1.98
N ASN A 201 -7.94 9.70 1.94
CA ASN A 201 -8.15 8.86 3.12
C ASN A 201 -6.82 8.29 3.66
N ARG A 202 -6.56 8.52 4.95
CA ARG A 202 -5.31 8.12 5.61
C ARG A 202 -5.06 6.61 5.56
N ASP A 203 -6.06 5.80 5.85
CA ASP A 203 -5.88 4.34 5.93
C ASP A 203 -5.78 3.71 4.55
N PHE A 204 -6.49 4.26 3.56
CA PHE A 204 -6.33 3.89 2.15
C PHE A 204 -4.93 4.24 1.66
N SER A 205 -4.44 5.44 1.97
CA SER A 205 -3.08 5.85 1.65
C SER A 205 -2.03 4.87 2.20
N ILE A 206 -2.13 4.47 3.46
CA ILE A 206 -1.21 3.49 4.08
C ILE A 206 -1.27 2.15 3.35
N ASN A 207 -2.48 1.64 3.11
CA ASN A 207 -2.66 0.33 2.48
C ASN A 207 -2.24 0.33 1.00
N ALA A 208 -2.34 1.47 0.32
CA ALA A 208 -1.81 1.61 -1.04
C ALA A 208 -0.30 1.44 -1.07
N VAL A 209 0.42 2.16 -0.19
CA VAL A 209 1.88 2.02 -0.06
C VAL A 209 2.26 0.60 0.37
N LYS A 210 1.47 0.00 1.27
CA LYS A 210 1.67 -1.38 1.71
C LYS A 210 1.55 -2.39 0.58
N GLY A 211 0.46 -2.34 -0.18
CA GLY A 211 0.20 -3.26 -1.28
C GLY A 211 1.28 -3.19 -2.35
N ILE A 212 1.65 -1.97 -2.77
CA ILE A 212 2.70 -1.82 -3.78
C ILE A 212 4.09 -2.19 -3.24
N PHE A 213 4.38 -1.96 -1.96
CA PHE A 213 5.65 -2.41 -1.37
C PHE A 213 5.72 -3.94 -1.25
N ASP A 214 4.61 -4.58 -0.93
CA ASP A 214 4.49 -6.04 -0.93
C ASP A 214 4.49 -6.65 -2.34
N ALA A 215 4.37 -5.84 -3.41
CA ALA A 215 4.55 -6.27 -4.79
C ALA A 215 5.95 -5.94 -5.34
N GLU A 216 6.29 -4.66 -5.41
CA GLU A 216 7.45 -4.09 -6.11
C GLU A 216 8.55 -3.58 -5.16
N GLY A 217 8.37 -3.82 -3.85
CA GLY A 217 9.30 -3.35 -2.83
C GLY A 217 10.63 -4.10 -2.85
N ASN A 218 11.71 -3.38 -2.58
CA ASN A 218 13.03 -3.96 -2.37
C ASN A 218 13.74 -3.30 -1.18
N ILE A 219 14.55 -4.08 -0.49
CA ILE A 219 15.34 -3.66 0.66
C ILE A 219 16.78 -4.03 0.35
N MET A 220 17.63 -3.00 0.21
CA MET A 220 19.05 -3.18 0.02
C MET A 220 19.79 -2.82 1.31
N SER A 221 20.70 -3.67 1.73
CA SER A 221 21.74 -3.35 2.71
C SER A 221 23.10 -3.41 2.03
N TYR A 222 24.00 -2.51 2.40
CA TYR A 222 25.37 -2.50 1.90
C TYR A 222 26.34 -2.19 3.03
N LYS A 223 27.46 -2.91 3.02
CA LYS A 223 28.58 -2.68 3.92
C LYS A 223 29.24 -1.38 3.52
N THR A 224 29.34 -0.43 4.44
CA THR A 224 30.15 0.76 4.20
C THR A 224 31.62 0.45 4.48
N LYS A 225 32.55 1.17 3.84
CA LYS A 225 34.00 1.08 4.14
C LYS A 225 34.31 1.38 5.61
N PHE A 226 33.40 2.06 6.32
CA PHE A 226 33.44 2.21 7.76
C PHE A 226 32.99 0.90 8.43
N LYS A 227 33.97 0.08 8.82
CA LYS A 227 33.78 -1.18 9.56
C LYS A 227 32.72 -1.01 10.66
N GLY A 228 31.58 -1.70 10.53
CA GLY A 228 30.51 -1.75 11.54
C GLY A 228 29.21 -1.03 11.17
N PHE A 229 29.15 -0.23 10.09
CA PHE A 229 27.91 0.43 9.67
C PHE A 229 27.31 -0.23 8.42
N ASN A 230 26.22 -0.95 8.61
CA ASN A 230 25.32 -1.31 7.51
C ASN A 230 24.43 -0.10 7.23
N ARG A 231 24.56 0.46 6.03
CA ARG A 231 23.53 1.36 5.50
C ARG A 231 22.57 0.52 4.69
N GLY A 232 21.32 0.93 4.64
CA GLY A 232 20.38 0.37 3.70
C GLY A 232 19.39 1.40 3.20
N ARG A 233 18.59 0.95 2.26
CA ARG A 233 17.55 1.73 1.63
C ARG A 233 16.35 0.85 1.36
N VAL A 234 15.18 1.45 1.49
CA VAL A 234 13.91 0.86 1.07
C VAL A 234 13.56 1.48 -0.27
N MET A 235 13.14 0.65 -1.22
CA MET A 235 12.82 1.10 -2.58
C MET A 235 11.50 0.51 -3.04
N ILE A 236 10.77 1.26 -3.85
CA ILE A 236 9.65 0.77 -4.67
C ILE A 236 10.01 1.07 -6.12
N VAL A 237 9.84 0.08 -7.00
CA VAL A 237 10.21 0.17 -8.41
C VAL A 237 8.96 0.27 -9.28
N SER A 238 8.97 1.08 -10.33
CA SER A 238 7.89 1.14 -11.31
C SER A 238 8.35 1.68 -12.65
N PHE A 239 7.68 1.31 -13.72
CA PHE A 239 7.85 1.92 -15.05
C PHE A 239 7.09 3.24 -15.21
N ASP A 240 6.22 3.60 -14.26
CA ASP A 240 5.41 4.82 -14.29
C ASP A 240 5.83 5.79 -13.19
N GLU A 241 6.54 6.86 -13.57
CA GLU A 241 6.99 7.91 -12.67
C GLU A 241 5.83 8.65 -12.00
N LYS A 242 4.74 8.93 -12.73
CA LYS A 242 3.59 9.67 -12.20
C LYS A 242 2.91 8.88 -11.10
N TYR A 243 2.85 7.56 -11.25
CA TYR A 243 2.37 6.67 -10.19
C TYR A 243 3.28 6.73 -8.95
N LEU A 244 4.60 6.67 -9.11
CA LEU A 244 5.52 6.82 -7.96
C LEU A 244 5.43 8.19 -7.30
N GLU A 245 5.21 9.28 -8.05
CA GLU A 245 4.97 10.60 -7.47
C GLU A 245 3.73 10.62 -6.56
N LYS A 246 2.66 9.88 -6.92
CA LYS A 246 1.48 9.70 -6.04
C LYS A 246 1.83 8.94 -4.75
N ILE A 247 2.66 7.89 -4.83
CA ILE A 247 3.17 7.16 -3.65
C ILE A 247 4.07 8.06 -2.78
N LYS A 248 4.92 8.90 -3.40
CA LYS A 248 5.76 9.88 -2.72
C LYS A 248 4.92 10.95 -2.00
N LEU A 249 3.86 11.45 -2.63
CA LEU A 249 2.91 12.37 -1.98
C LEU A 249 2.28 11.73 -0.74
N ILE A 250 1.92 10.44 -0.79
CA ILE A 250 1.42 9.73 0.38
C ILE A 250 2.47 9.68 1.49
N LEU A 251 3.69 9.25 1.18
CA LEU A 251 4.78 9.12 2.16
C LEU A 251 5.14 10.47 2.82
N ASN A 252 5.12 11.56 2.05
CA ASN A 252 5.35 12.91 2.56
C ASN A 252 4.33 13.30 3.64
N LYS A 253 3.06 12.89 3.52
CA LYS A 253 2.02 13.13 4.56
C LYS A 253 2.36 12.45 5.89
N PHE A 254 3.17 11.39 5.86
CA PHE A 254 3.64 10.66 7.03
C PHE A 254 5.06 11.07 7.44
N ASN A 255 5.53 12.22 6.97
CA ASN A 255 6.85 12.77 7.29
C ASN A 255 8.00 11.79 6.95
N ILE A 256 7.82 11.07 5.83
CA ILE A 256 8.81 10.22 5.16
C ILE A 256 9.08 10.89 3.82
N HIS A 257 10.30 11.36 3.59
CA HIS A 257 10.66 12.13 2.40
C HIS A 257 11.48 11.28 1.42
N PRO A 258 10.82 10.46 0.57
CA PRO A 258 11.53 9.77 -0.48
C PRO A 258 11.86 10.72 -1.62
N TRP A 259 12.81 10.30 -2.46
CA TRP A 259 13.00 10.89 -3.78
C TRP A 259 12.80 9.83 -4.85
N ILE A 260 12.59 10.30 -6.08
CA ILE A 260 12.46 9.45 -7.26
C ILE A 260 13.64 9.75 -8.17
N TRP A 261 14.20 8.71 -8.78
CA TRP A 261 15.21 8.83 -9.82
C TRP A 261 15.00 7.77 -10.88
N LYS A 262 15.45 8.08 -12.09
CA LYS A 262 15.32 7.27 -13.29
C LYS A 262 16.57 6.42 -13.47
N GLU A 263 16.40 5.12 -13.69
CA GLU A 263 17.47 4.21 -14.08
C GLU A 263 17.35 3.91 -15.56
N LYS A 264 18.36 4.34 -16.33
CA LYS A 264 18.44 4.07 -17.77
C LYS A 264 18.87 2.64 -18.02
N ARG A 265 18.29 2.00 -19.03
CA ARG A 265 18.75 0.69 -19.52
C ARG A 265 18.90 0.73 -21.04
N ASP A 266 20.02 0.24 -21.55
CA ASP A 266 20.32 0.33 -22.98
C ASP A 266 19.30 -0.41 -23.87
N LYS A 267 18.90 -1.62 -23.48
CA LYS A 267 18.03 -2.51 -24.27
C LYS A 267 16.61 -2.68 -23.71
N TYR A 268 16.29 -2.00 -22.62
CA TYR A 268 15.02 -2.18 -21.92
C TYR A 268 14.38 -0.84 -21.61
N LYS A 269 13.06 -0.84 -21.39
CA LYS A 269 12.35 0.35 -20.93
C LYS A 269 12.98 0.86 -19.63
N ASP A 270 13.26 2.16 -19.60
CA ASP A 270 13.69 2.86 -18.39
C ASP A 270 12.67 2.66 -17.27
N PHE A 271 13.14 2.62 -16.05
CA PHE A 271 12.27 2.51 -14.89
C PHE A 271 12.69 3.50 -13.80
N TYR A 272 11.78 3.73 -12.88
CA TYR A 272 11.91 4.71 -11.82
C TYR A 272 11.98 3.98 -10.48
N ARG A 273 12.75 4.53 -9.55
CA ARG A 273 12.81 4.04 -8.18
C ARG A 273 12.42 5.14 -7.23
N LEU A 274 11.42 4.88 -6.40
CA LEU A 274 11.15 5.68 -5.21
C LEU A 274 12.04 5.13 -4.09
N VAL A 275 12.88 5.98 -3.52
CA VAL A 275 13.91 5.58 -2.55
C VAL A 275 13.68 6.30 -1.23
N ILE A 276 13.56 5.52 -0.16
CA ILE A 276 13.58 6.00 1.21
C ILE A 276 14.94 5.68 1.80
N ASN A 277 15.72 6.74 2.02
CA ASN A 277 16.97 6.68 2.75
C ASN A 277 16.78 7.22 4.17
N TYR A 278 17.87 7.18 4.93
CA TYR A 278 17.96 7.63 6.33
C TYR A 278 17.21 6.72 7.31
N GLY A 279 17.89 6.42 8.44
CA GLY A 279 17.38 5.47 9.42
C GLY A 279 16.04 5.88 10.03
N GLU A 280 15.76 7.18 10.16
CA GLU A 280 14.49 7.66 10.71
C GLU A 280 13.32 7.45 9.74
N GLY A 281 13.49 7.79 8.46
CA GLY A 281 12.49 7.54 7.43
C GLY A 281 12.17 6.05 7.29
N ILE A 282 13.20 5.20 7.33
CA ILE A 282 13.04 3.73 7.29
C ILE A 282 12.32 3.21 8.54
N LYS A 283 12.62 3.73 9.74
CA LYS A 283 11.89 3.38 10.97
C LYS A 283 10.41 3.76 10.91
N LYS A 284 10.11 4.99 10.47
CA LYS A 284 8.73 5.47 10.27
C LYS A 284 8.01 4.59 9.24
N PHE A 285 8.66 4.29 8.12
CA PHE A 285 8.12 3.42 7.07
C PHE A 285 7.80 2.02 7.60
N ALA A 286 8.72 1.38 8.33
CA ALA A 286 8.51 0.05 8.88
C ALA A 286 7.35 -0.01 9.87
N LYS A 287 7.23 1.00 10.74
CA LYS A 287 6.13 1.12 11.70
C LYS A 287 4.78 1.33 10.99
N LEU A 288 4.78 2.12 9.92
CA LEU A 288 3.59 2.51 9.18
C LEU A 288 3.02 1.35 8.36
N ILE A 289 3.89 0.67 7.60
CA ILE A 289 3.44 -0.23 6.53
C ILE A 289 3.23 -1.66 7.00
N LYS A 290 4.13 -2.20 7.85
CA LYS A 290 4.07 -3.59 8.35
C LYS A 290 3.76 -4.60 7.22
N PRO A 291 4.68 -4.77 6.24
CA PRO A 291 4.45 -5.61 5.06
C PRO A 291 4.02 -7.03 5.43
N LEU A 292 3.11 -7.60 4.63
CA LEU A 292 2.66 -8.99 4.76
C LEU A 292 3.64 -9.96 4.10
N HIS A 293 4.41 -9.52 3.09
CA HIS A 293 5.43 -10.38 2.49
C HIS A 293 6.50 -10.73 3.53
N LYS A 294 6.59 -12.01 3.88
CA LYS A 294 7.40 -12.52 5.00
C LYS A 294 8.87 -12.11 4.88
N LYS A 295 9.50 -12.41 3.73
CA LYS A 295 10.91 -12.07 3.48
C LYS A 295 11.17 -10.57 3.51
N ARG A 296 10.26 -9.74 2.97
CA ARG A 296 10.40 -8.27 3.01
C ARG A 296 10.25 -7.75 4.44
N ASN A 297 9.29 -8.28 5.20
CA ASN A 297 9.09 -7.91 6.59
C ASN A 297 10.31 -8.25 7.46
N GLU A 298 10.85 -9.46 7.32
CA GLU A 298 12.06 -9.89 8.03
C GLU A 298 13.27 -9.00 7.67
N LYS A 299 13.51 -8.76 6.38
CA LYS A 299 14.58 -7.86 5.92
C LYS A 299 14.39 -6.44 6.42
N LEU A 300 13.15 -5.94 6.49
CA LEU A 300 12.87 -4.58 6.96
C LEU A 300 13.13 -4.46 8.46
N LYS A 301 12.70 -5.44 9.25
CA LYS A 301 12.98 -5.53 10.69
C LYS A 301 14.49 -5.57 10.95
N LEU A 302 15.22 -6.40 10.20
CA LEU A 302 16.68 -6.47 10.28
C LEU A 302 17.33 -5.14 9.91
N LEU A 303 16.88 -4.49 8.84
CA LEU A 303 17.41 -3.18 8.46
C LEU A 303 17.15 -2.13 9.55
N VAL A 304 15.95 -2.09 10.11
CA VAL A 304 15.59 -1.19 11.21
C VAL A 304 16.47 -1.43 12.44
N SER A 305 16.76 -2.70 12.78
CA SER A 305 17.58 -3.03 13.95
C SER A 305 19.02 -2.50 13.82
N THR A 306 19.58 -2.46 12.60
CA THR A 306 20.90 -1.84 12.36
C THR A 306 20.93 -0.32 12.60
N TYR A 307 19.78 0.36 12.49
CA TYR A 307 19.63 1.79 12.78
C TYR A 307 19.32 2.10 14.24
N THR A 308 18.90 1.12 15.03
CA THR A 308 18.87 1.24 16.50
C THR A 308 20.28 1.15 17.08
N THR A 309 21.17 0.35 16.48
CA THR A 309 22.55 0.19 16.97
C THR A 309 23.50 1.29 16.51
N SER A 310 23.29 1.90 15.33
CA SER A 310 24.21 2.91 14.75
C SER A 310 23.97 4.35 15.20
N ARG A 311 22.86 4.64 15.89
CA ARG A 311 22.63 5.89 16.65
C ARG A 311 23.02 5.75 18.13
N ILE A 312 23.78 4.71 18.50
CA ILE A 312 24.58 4.69 19.74
C ILE A 312 25.81 5.57 19.44
N HIS A 313 25.69 6.87 19.26
CA HIS A 313 25.64 7.82 20.37
C HIS A 313 24.20 8.10 20.83
N SER A 314 23.66 7.22 21.67
CA SER A 314 22.27 7.33 22.11
C SER A 314 22.07 8.68 22.77
N LYS A 315 20.85 9.23 22.68
CA LYS A 315 20.42 10.36 23.52
C LYS A 315 20.94 10.15 24.95
N ASP A 316 20.87 8.92 25.45
CA ASP A 316 21.41 8.49 26.75
C ASP A 316 22.92 8.65 26.90
N LEU A 317 23.72 8.33 25.89
CA LEU A 317 25.17 8.55 25.95
C LEU A 317 25.48 10.06 25.94
N VAL A 318 24.77 10.85 25.14
CA VAL A 318 24.90 12.31 25.15
C VAL A 318 24.53 12.85 26.53
N LEU A 319 23.36 12.48 27.05
CA LEU A 319 22.91 12.87 28.39
C LEU A 319 23.88 12.40 29.48
N ARG A 320 24.45 11.20 29.38
CA ARG A 320 25.46 10.69 30.31
C ARG A 320 26.74 11.53 30.27
N ILE A 321 27.26 11.84 29.09
CA ILE A 321 28.44 12.71 28.93
C ILE A 321 28.15 14.09 29.51
N LEU A 322 27.00 14.68 29.18
CA LEU A 322 26.61 15.99 29.70
C LEU A 322 26.46 15.95 31.23
N LYS A 323 25.84 14.91 31.81
CA LYS A 323 25.74 14.73 33.28
C LYS A 323 27.11 14.64 33.94
N LEU A 324 28.05 13.89 33.34
CA LEU A 324 29.43 13.80 33.82
C LEU A 324 30.14 15.16 33.79
N LEU A 325 29.94 15.91 32.71
CA LEU A 325 30.51 17.25 32.50
C LEU A 325 29.85 18.35 33.34
N LEU A 326 28.64 18.11 33.86
CA LEU A 326 27.96 19.02 34.77
C LEU A 326 28.69 19.11 36.11
N ASN A 327 29.28 18.01 36.57
CA ASN A 327 29.96 17.93 37.85
C ASN A 327 31.41 18.41 37.79
N LYS A 328 32.10 18.17 36.67
CA LYS A 328 33.48 18.62 36.47
C LYS A 328 33.87 18.58 35.00
N ASN A 329 34.88 19.38 34.66
CA ASN A 329 35.56 19.26 33.36
C ASN A 329 36.32 17.93 33.29
N MET A 330 36.24 17.21 32.17
CA MET A 330 36.82 15.87 32.03
C MET A 330 37.64 15.71 30.75
N ARG A 331 38.67 14.86 30.81
CA ARG A 331 39.49 14.50 29.64
C ARG A 331 38.72 13.55 28.73
N ARG A 332 39.00 13.61 27.42
CA ARG A 332 38.46 12.64 26.44
C ARG A 332 38.59 11.19 26.90
N LYS A 333 39.77 10.79 27.41
CA LYS A 333 40.06 9.41 27.83
C LYS A 333 39.21 8.97 29.02
N GLU A 334 38.91 9.90 29.93
CA GLU A 334 38.04 9.64 31.09
C GLU A 334 36.60 9.46 30.64
N LEU A 335 36.09 10.38 29.80
CA LEU A 335 34.74 10.28 29.24
C LEU A 335 34.57 9.01 28.37
N LEU A 336 35.62 8.62 27.63
CA LEU A 336 35.65 7.41 26.82
C LEU A 336 35.39 6.16 27.66
N GLY A 337 35.92 6.12 28.90
CA GLY A 337 35.73 5.01 29.85
C GLY A 337 34.27 4.78 30.25
N TYR A 338 33.40 5.77 30.08
CA TYR A 338 31.95 5.67 30.32
C TYR A 338 31.15 5.30 29.07
N SER A 339 31.83 5.04 27.95
CA SER A 339 31.24 4.70 26.66
C SER A 339 31.72 3.32 26.20
N LYS A 340 30.89 2.62 25.41
CA LYS A 340 31.28 1.38 24.71
C LYS A 340 31.86 1.65 23.31
N LEU A 341 32.28 2.89 23.04
CA LEU A 341 32.71 3.32 21.71
C LEU A 341 34.21 3.12 21.55
N SER A 342 34.63 2.88 20.30
CA SER A 342 36.04 3.02 19.95
C SER A 342 36.46 4.49 20.10
N ASP A 343 37.72 4.72 20.44
CA ASP A 343 38.23 6.07 20.68
C ASP A 343 37.95 7.00 19.49
N ASN A 344 38.13 6.53 18.25
CA ASN A 344 37.86 7.34 17.05
C ASN A 344 36.37 7.76 16.93
N ASN A 345 35.45 6.84 17.19
CA ASN A 345 34.01 7.15 17.16
C ASN A 345 33.61 8.08 18.32
N PHE A 346 34.25 7.92 19.48
CA PHE A 346 34.06 8.81 20.61
C PHE A 346 34.56 10.23 20.32
N GLY A 347 35.71 10.37 19.67
CA GLY A 347 36.23 11.66 19.21
C GLY A 347 35.28 12.38 18.25
N LYS A 348 34.66 11.65 17.30
CA LYS A 348 33.64 12.20 16.40
C LYS A 348 32.39 12.66 17.14
N LEU A 349 31.95 11.92 18.16
CA LEU A 349 30.85 12.34 19.02
C LEU A 349 31.18 13.67 19.71
N LEU A 350 32.33 13.76 20.38
CA LEU A 350 32.73 14.99 21.08
C LEU A 350 32.86 16.16 20.10
N GLY A 351 33.48 15.97 18.93
CA GLY A 351 33.56 17.01 17.90
C GLY A 351 32.19 17.48 17.42
N ARG A 352 31.22 16.57 17.32
CA ARG A 352 29.82 16.92 17.02
C ARG A 352 29.18 17.72 18.16
N LEU A 353 29.35 17.30 19.41
CA LEU A 353 28.79 18.01 20.57
C LEU A 353 29.39 19.42 20.71
N VAL A 354 30.67 19.60 20.37
CA VAL A 354 31.30 20.94 20.28
C VAL A 354 30.65 21.76 19.17
N LYS A 355 30.45 21.18 17.97
CA LYS A 355 29.80 21.87 16.85
C LYS A 355 28.33 22.24 17.13
N GLU A 356 27.63 21.40 17.88
CA GLU A 356 26.25 21.62 18.35
C GLU A 356 26.20 22.58 19.57
N ASN A 357 27.34 23.13 19.99
CA ASN A 357 27.47 24.01 21.16
C ASN A 357 26.93 23.41 22.46
N LEU A 358 26.98 22.08 22.63
CA LEU A 358 26.54 21.40 23.87
C LEU A 358 27.69 21.23 24.87
N ILE A 359 28.92 21.18 24.36
CA ILE A 359 30.15 21.15 25.16
C ILE A 359 31.18 22.08 24.52
N TYR A 360 32.21 22.46 25.27
CA TYR A 360 33.32 23.25 24.77
C TYR A 360 34.66 22.64 25.19
N VAL A 361 35.74 23.00 24.48
CA VAL A 361 37.10 22.59 24.83
C VAL A 361 37.65 23.59 25.84
N VAL A 362 37.86 23.15 27.07
CA VAL A 362 38.40 23.96 28.17
C VAL A 362 39.90 24.15 28.01
N ASN A 363 40.61 23.07 27.70
CA ASN A 363 42.06 23.09 27.55
C ASN A 363 42.49 22.11 26.45
N LYS A 364 43.49 22.52 25.68
CA LYS A 364 44.15 21.74 24.64
C LYS A 364 45.63 21.63 25.00
N LEU A 365 46.02 20.48 25.56
CA LEU A 365 47.41 20.17 25.88
C LEU A 365 48.01 19.39 24.72
N VAL A 366 48.99 20.00 24.05
CA VAL A 366 49.77 19.34 22.99
C VAL A 366 51.05 18.81 23.61
N THR A 367 51.28 17.50 23.54
CA THR A 367 52.52 16.87 23.98
C THR A 367 53.19 16.14 22.82
N ASN A 368 54.45 15.77 22.98
CA ASN A 368 55.17 14.87 22.07
C ASN A 368 54.48 13.50 21.88
N LYS A 369 53.51 13.15 22.74
CA LYS A 369 52.71 11.91 22.67
C LYS A 369 51.29 12.14 22.12
N GLY A 370 50.95 13.35 21.67
CA GLY A 370 49.66 13.67 21.05
C GLY A 370 48.92 14.85 21.68
N CYS A 371 47.66 15.04 21.27
CA CYS A 371 46.82 16.16 21.72
C CYS A 371 45.75 15.67 22.70
N TRP A 372 45.69 16.32 23.86
CA TRP A 372 44.76 16.02 24.94
C TRP A 372 43.74 17.15 25.05
N PHE A 373 42.46 16.78 25.08
CA PHE A 373 41.36 17.73 25.19
C PHE A 373 40.63 17.51 26.51
N VAL A 374 40.44 18.60 27.24
CA VAL A 374 39.53 18.68 28.40
C VAL A 374 38.26 19.36 27.93
N TYR A 375 37.11 18.77 28.25
CA TYR A 375 35.80 19.28 27.86
C TYR A 375 35.05 19.80 29.07
N GLY A 376 34.22 20.82 28.85
CA GLY A 376 33.24 21.34 29.79
C GLY A 376 31.87 21.48 29.13
N ILE A 377 30.82 21.70 29.91
CA ILE A 377 29.44 21.84 29.42
C ILE A 377 29.06 23.32 29.21
N THR A 378 28.44 23.64 28.08
CA THR A 378 27.94 24.99 27.77
C THR A 378 26.60 25.27 28.46
N LYS A 379 26.04 26.47 28.28
CA LYS A 379 24.68 26.78 28.75
C LYS A 379 23.64 25.94 28.00
N GLU A 380 23.77 25.82 26.69
CA GLU A 380 22.91 25.04 25.81
C GLU A 380 22.98 23.54 26.15
N GLY A 381 24.15 23.04 26.53
CA GLY A 381 24.30 21.68 27.05
C GLY A 381 23.52 21.45 28.35
N LYS A 382 23.50 22.43 29.25
CA LYS A 382 22.70 22.38 30.49
C LYS A 382 21.21 22.44 30.19
N ASP A 383 20.80 23.29 29.25
CA ASP A 383 19.40 23.42 28.85
C ASP A 383 18.90 22.16 28.13
N TYR A 384 19.74 21.57 27.27
CA TYR A 384 19.49 20.26 26.66
C TYR A 384 19.33 19.17 27.71
N LEU A 385 20.18 19.15 28.74
CA LEU A 385 20.02 18.22 29.87
C LEU A 385 18.67 18.41 30.56
N LYS A 386 18.29 19.64 30.92
CA LYS A 386 17.01 19.92 31.59
C LYS A 386 15.82 19.45 30.75
N LEU A 387 15.80 19.79 29.46
CA LEU A 387 14.73 19.44 28.53
C LEU A 387 14.51 17.93 28.38
N TYR A 388 15.55 17.13 28.59
CA TYR A 388 15.53 15.70 28.29
C TYR A 388 15.85 14.80 29.49
N ALA A 389 16.10 15.36 30.67
CA ALA A 389 16.35 14.62 31.90
C ALA A 389 15.06 14.15 32.58
N GLU A 390 13.92 14.80 32.34
CA GLU A 390 12.60 14.39 32.85
C GLU A 390 12.11 13.06 32.25
N ASP A 391 12.62 12.68 31.07
CA ASP A 391 12.35 11.37 30.47
C ASP A 391 13.14 10.21 31.13
N PHE A 392 13.97 10.49 32.14
CA PHE A 392 15.02 9.60 32.65
C PHE A 392 15.02 9.37 34.17
N SER A 393 13.98 9.84 34.87
CA SER A 393 13.73 9.53 36.30
C SER A 393 13.07 8.18 36.46
#